data_AF-A0A3A0A516-F1
#
_entry.id   AF-A0A3A0A516-F1
#
_cell.length_a   1.000
_cell.length_b   1.000
_cell.length_c   1.000
_cell.angle_alpha   90.00
_cell.angle_beta   90.00
_cell.angle_gamma   90.00
#
_symmetry.space_group_name_H-M   'P 1'
#
loop_
_entity.id
_entity.type
_entity.pdbx_description
1 polymer ?
#
loop_
_entity_poly.entity_id
_entity_poly.type
_entity_poly.pdbx_seq_one_letter_code
_entity_poly.pdbx_strand_id
1 'polypeptide(L)'
;MDELRRVKLRLSRALRKAFEAHGEILMRAFATLQPKTYQAPVGGPWWRRAQGAPGQPQRIIVAADLLNLVSQTTAETSALFLGSIDGAVQQAMRIGGKAAIASVGLPLTFTLAHPQAVQYLDRCADELLEQINSIMCERIVESLKRPGARHIDRDLRRLYWDMALNRSRHIAATIVADAHQAGSAIVIRDLQDAGIRVAQCGGSVSSVGSCS
;
A
#
# COMPACT_ATOMS: atom_id res chain seq x y z
N MET A 1 -20.71 10.13 -9.22
CA MET A 1 -19.74 10.58 -8.19
C MET A 1 -19.86 9.79 -6.88
N ASP A 2 -21.06 9.48 -6.38
CA ASP A 2 -21.24 8.78 -5.08
C ASP A 2 -20.75 7.33 -5.07
N GLU A 3 -20.77 6.63 -6.20
CA GLU A 3 -20.25 5.26 -6.27
C GLU A 3 -18.74 5.21 -6.10
N LEU A 4 -17.99 6.06 -6.82
CA LEU A 4 -16.53 6.12 -6.73
C LEU A 4 -16.06 6.51 -5.32
N ARG A 5 -16.78 7.43 -4.66
CA ARG A 5 -16.53 7.79 -3.25
C ARG A 5 -16.72 6.58 -2.32
N ARG A 6 -17.73 5.75 -2.55
CA ARG A 6 -17.97 4.52 -1.77
C ARG A 6 -16.87 3.49 -1.99
N VAL A 7 -16.39 3.31 -3.22
CA VAL A 7 -15.25 2.41 -3.52
C VAL A 7 -14.01 2.85 -2.74
N LYS A 8 -13.63 4.14 -2.84
CA LYS A 8 -12.50 4.72 -2.11
C LYS A 8 -12.60 4.52 -0.59
N LEU A 9 -13.78 4.77 -0.01
CA LEU A 9 -13.98 4.59 1.43
C LEU A 9 -13.85 3.13 1.85
N ARG A 10 -14.43 2.19 1.08
CA ARG A 10 -14.32 0.75 1.36
C ARG A 10 -12.87 0.28 1.27
N LEU A 11 -12.16 0.65 0.20
CA LEU A 11 -10.76 0.30 0.02
C LEU A 11 -9.89 0.87 1.14
N SER A 12 -10.08 2.15 1.52
CA SER A 12 -9.30 2.75 2.61
C SER A 12 -9.46 2.02 3.95
N ARG A 13 -10.68 1.54 4.26
CA ARG A 13 -10.95 0.77 5.47
C ARG A 13 -10.32 -0.62 5.41
N ALA A 14 -10.36 -1.26 4.24
CA ALA A 14 -9.75 -2.56 4.05
C ALA A 14 -8.22 -2.48 4.15
N LEU A 15 -7.60 -1.52 3.47
CA LEU A 15 -6.16 -1.25 3.57
C LEU A 15 -5.73 -0.92 5.00
N ARG A 16 -6.53 -0.13 5.72
CA ARG A 16 -6.27 0.15 7.14
C ARG A 16 -6.19 -1.16 7.95
N LYS A 17 -7.17 -2.04 7.82
CA LYS A 17 -7.18 -3.34 8.51
C LYS A 17 -6.00 -4.22 8.10
N ALA A 18 -5.64 -4.22 6.82
CA ALA A 18 -4.49 -4.97 6.31
C ALA A 18 -3.18 -4.46 6.92
N PHE A 19 -2.98 -3.14 7.00
CA PHE A 19 -1.82 -2.55 7.68
C PHE A 19 -1.81 -2.82 9.19
N GLU A 20 -2.97 -2.78 9.86
CA GLU A 20 -3.08 -3.15 11.29
C GLU A 20 -2.66 -4.61 11.50
N ALA A 21 -3.21 -5.55 10.74
CA ALA A 21 -2.88 -6.97 10.83
C ALA A 21 -1.41 -7.27 10.49
N HIS A 22 -0.88 -6.65 9.44
CA HIS A 22 0.53 -6.78 9.08
C HIS A 22 1.43 -6.27 10.20
N GLY A 23 1.13 -5.09 10.77
CA GLY A 23 1.88 -4.56 11.91
C GLY A 23 1.84 -5.49 13.12
N GLU A 24 0.69 -6.08 13.43
CA GLU A 24 0.56 -7.04 14.53
C GLU A 24 1.37 -8.32 14.31
N ILE A 25 1.37 -8.88 13.10
CA ILE A 25 2.18 -10.07 12.76
C ILE A 25 3.67 -9.73 12.84
N LEU A 26 4.10 -8.62 12.25
CA LEU A 26 5.49 -8.18 12.30
C LEU A 26 5.93 -7.99 13.75
N MET A 27 5.13 -7.33 14.59
CA MET A 27 5.49 -7.09 15.99
C MET A 27 5.56 -8.38 16.81
N ARG A 28 4.73 -9.38 16.50
CA ARG A 28 4.84 -10.72 17.11
C ARG A 28 6.13 -11.42 16.67
N ALA A 29 6.47 -11.37 15.40
CA ALA A 29 7.71 -11.96 14.88
C ALA A 29 8.96 -11.22 15.37
N PHE A 30 8.90 -9.89 15.50
CA PHE A 30 9.99 -9.11 16.07
C PHE A 30 10.23 -9.44 17.55
N ALA A 31 9.17 -9.68 18.32
CA ALA A 31 9.29 -10.09 19.72
C ALA A 31 9.98 -11.46 19.91
N THR A 32 9.99 -12.34 18.89
CA THR A 32 10.75 -13.60 18.94
C THR A 32 12.23 -13.41 18.60
N LEU A 33 12.58 -12.37 17.83
CA LEU A 33 13.96 -12.00 17.52
C LEU A 33 14.66 -11.28 18.66
N GLN A 34 13.94 -10.53 19.48
CA GLN A 34 14.55 -9.96 20.68
C GLN A 34 14.97 -11.14 21.56
N PRO A 35 16.27 -11.39 21.77
CA PRO A 35 16.65 -12.26 22.87
C PRO A 35 15.98 -11.65 24.11
N LYS A 36 15.37 -12.50 24.96
CA LYS A 36 14.90 -12.07 26.28
C LYS A 36 16.13 -11.63 27.09
N THR A 37 16.69 -10.46 26.79
CA THR A 37 17.94 -10.01 27.40
C THR A 37 17.64 -9.10 28.58
N TYR A 38 17.92 -9.68 29.74
CA TYR A 38 18.56 -9.07 30.90
C TYR A 38 17.65 -8.59 32.04
N GLN A 39 17.50 -9.44 33.06
CA GLN A 39 17.54 -8.99 34.44
C GLN A 39 18.94 -8.43 34.70
N ALA A 40 19.05 -7.15 35.08
CA ALA A 40 20.28 -6.64 35.64
C ALA A 40 20.70 -7.52 36.82
N PRO A 41 21.97 -7.97 36.94
CA PRO A 41 22.49 -8.42 38.21
C PRO A 41 22.46 -7.20 39.11
N VAL A 42 21.44 -7.15 39.96
CA VAL A 42 21.37 -6.25 41.10
C VAL A 42 22.72 -6.35 41.80
N GLY A 43 23.39 -5.21 41.96
CA GLY A 43 24.77 -5.09 42.40
C GLY A 43 25.17 -6.12 43.45
N GLY A 44 25.90 -7.14 43.01
CA GLY A 44 26.46 -8.19 43.84
C GLY A 44 27.99 -8.16 43.71
N PRO A 45 28.73 -8.40 44.80
CA PRO A 45 30.18 -8.28 44.78
C PRO A 45 30.87 -9.18 43.75
N TRP A 46 32.01 -8.71 43.24
CA TRP A 46 32.75 -9.26 42.10
C TRP A 46 33.18 -10.74 42.26
N TRP A 47 33.21 -11.29 43.48
CA TRP A 47 33.62 -12.68 43.74
C TRP A 47 32.52 -13.73 43.48
N ARG A 48 31.24 -13.35 43.27
CA ARG A 48 30.18 -14.30 42.86
C ARG A 48 30.14 -14.61 41.34
N ARG A 49 30.99 -13.94 40.54
CA ARG A 49 31.03 -14.09 39.07
C ARG A 49 31.74 -15.37 38.57
N ALA A 50 32.50 -16.06 39.41
CA ALA A 50 33.34 -17.16 38.98
C ALA A 50 32.64 -18.53 38.83
N GLN A 51 31.31 -18.64 39.06
CA GLN A 51 30.61 -19.94 39.05
C GLN A 51 29.29 -19.99 38.25
N GLY A 52 29.01 -19.04 37.35
CA GLY A 52 27.73 -19.01 36.62
C GLY A 52 27.89 -18.71 35.13
N ALA A 53 27.89 -19.79 34.33
CA ALA A 53 27.63 -19.90 32.88
C ALA A 53 28.35 -18.94 31.89
N PRO A 54 28.87 -19.44 30.75
CA PRO A 54 29.28 -18.56 29.65
C PRO A 54 28.05 -17.75 29.20
N GLY A 55 28.14 -16.43 29.33
CA GLY A 55 27.09 -15.53 28.85
C GLY A 55 26.82 -15.82 27.37
N GLN A 56 25.61 -16.23 27.04
CA GLN A 56 25.24 -16.47 25.65
C GLN A 56 25.51 -15.22 24.81
N PRO A 57 26.08 -15.35 23.60
CA PRO A 57 26.33 -14.21 22.74
C PRO A 57 25.03 -13.44 22.50
N GLN A 58 25.00 -12.16 22.87
CA GLN A 58 23.88 -11.28 22.57
C GLN A 58 23.81 -11.10 21.05
N ARG A 59 22.74 -11.60 20.43
CA ARG A 59 22.49 -11.34 19.01
C ARG A 59 22.07 -9.89 18.84
N ILE A 60 22.93 -9.08 18.22
CA ILE A 60 22.59 -7.73 17.77
C ILE A 60 21.62 -7.88 16.60
N ILE A 61 20.42 -7.31 16.73
CA ILE A 61 19.47 -7.24 15.60
C ILE A 61 20.07 -6.30 14.55
N VAL A 62 20.32 -6.82 13.35
CA VAL A 62 20.83 -6.03 12.23
C VAL A 62 19.70 -5.73 11.22
N ALA A 63 19.93 -4.76 10.33
CA ALA A 63 18.92 -4.37 9.32
C ALA A 63 18.44 -5.56 8.47
N ALA A 64 19.32 -6.52 8.16
CA ALA A 64 18.96 -7.73 7.42
C ALA A 64 17.92 -8.60 8.15
N ASP A 65 17.99 -8.71 9.49
CA ASP A 65 17.00 -9.47 10.26
C ASP A 65 15.61 -8.85 10.15
N LEU A 66 15.55 -7.51 10.23
CA LEU A 66 14.29 -6.76 10.11
C LEU A 66 13.71 -6.82 8.69
N LEU A 67 14.54 -6.68 7.66
CA LEU A 67 14.09 -6.80 6.28
C LEU A 67 13.57 -8.22 5.97
N ASN A 68 14.20 -9.25 6.52
CA ASN A 68 13.72 -10.62 6.41
C ASN A 68 12.36 -10.81 7.08
N LEU A 69 12.16 -10.26 8.29
CA LEU A 69 10.86 -10.29 8.96
C LEU A 69 9.77 -9.56 8.16
N VAL A 70 10.09 -8.40 7.59
CA VAL A 70 9.16 -7.65 6.74
C VAL A 70 8.79 -8.47 5.53
N SER A 71 9.76 -9.03 4.81
CA SER A 71 9.51 -9.89 3.65
C SER A 71 8.61 -11.08 3.98
N GLN A 72 8.89 -11.80 5.07
CA GLN A 72 8.06 -12.91 5.53
C GLN A 72 6.64 -12.47 5.89
N THR A 73 6.51 -11.35 6.61
CA THR A 73 5.20 -10.80 7.00
C THR A 73 4.42 -10.32 5.77
N THR A 74 5.08 -9.72 4.79
CA THR A 74 4.49 -9.33 3.50
C THR A 74 3.95 -10.56 2.78
N ALA A 75 4.72 -11.64 2.70
CA ALA A 75 4.25 -12.88 2.08
C ALA A 75 2.98 -13.43 2.77
N GLU A 76 2.97 -13.50 4.11
CA GLU A 76 1.84 -13.99 4.91
C GLU A 76 0.59 -13.12 4.80
N THR A 77 0.75 -11.80 4.63
CA THR A 77 -0.36 -10.84 4.67
C THR A 77 -0.77 -10.28 3.31
N SER A 78 -0.04 -10.62 2.24
CA SER A 78 -0.28 -10.17 0.86
C SER A 78 -1.75 -10.29 0.44
N ALA A 79 -2.38 -11.42 0.75
CA ALA A 79 -3.79 -11.69 0.43
C ALA A 79 -4.77 -10.67 1.06
N LEU A 80 -4.44 -10.10 2.22
CA LEU A 80 -5.29 -9.08 2.87
C LEU A 80 -5.33 -7.77 2.07
N PHE A 81 -4.26 -7.46 1.35
CA PHE A 81 -4.16 -6.29 0.48
C PHE A 81 -4.80 -6.59 -0.89
N LEU A 82 -4.36 -7.68 -1.54
CA LEU A 82 -4.72 -8.01 -2.92
C LEU A 82 -6.22 -8.10 -3.15
N GLY A 83 -6.93 -8.92 -2.37
CA GLY A 83 -8.36 -9.12 -2.59
C GLY A 83 -9.19 -7.84 -2.47
N SER A 84 -8.74 -6.89 -1.63
CA SER A 84 -9.39 -5.60 -1.45
C SER A 84 -9.07 -4.62 -2.59
N ILE A 85 -7.82 -4.64 -3.07
CA ILE A 85 -7.35 -3.81 -4.18
C ILE A 85 -8.02 -4.24 -5.47
N ASP A 86 -8.00 -5.52 -5.81
CA ASP A 86 -8.56 -6.06 -7.06
C ASP A 86 -10.03 -5.69 -7.22
N GLY A 87 -10.84 -5.92 -6.19
CA GLY A 87 -12.26 -5.58 -6.21
C GLY A 87 -12.50 -4.08 -6.42
N ALA A 88 -11.68 -3.23 -5.80
CA ALA A 88 -11.79 -1.78 -5.94
C ALA A 88 -11.34 -1.28 -7.31
N VAL A 89 -10.24 -1.82 -7.85
CA VAL A 89 -9.72 -1.50 -9.19
C VAL A 89 -10.74 -1.87 -10.25
N GLN A 90 -11.24 -3.10 -10.23
CA GLN A 90 -12.26 -3.58 -11.16
C GLN A 90 -13.53 -2.72 -11.13
N GLN A 91 -14.00 -2.34 -9.93
CA GLN A 91 -15.17 -1.49 -9.81
C GLN A 91 -14.90 -0.06 -10.32
N ALA A 92 -13.76 0.52 -9.98
CA ALA A 92 -13.37 1.85 -10.44
C ALA A 92 -13.22 1.91 -11.97
N MET A 93 -12.60 0.90 -12.59
CA MET A 93 -12.51 0.78 -14.06
C MET A 93 -13.89 0.71 -14.71
N ARG A 94 -14.81 -0.11 -14.18
CA ARG A 94 -16.19 -0.18 -14.70
C ARG A 94 -16.90 1.18 -14.60
N ILE A 95 -16.72 1.91 -13.50
CA ILE A 95 -17.29 3.25 -13.33
C ILE A 95 -16.70 4.22 -14.36
N GLY A 96 -15.38 4.21 -14.55
CA GLY A 96 -14.70 5.06 -15.53
C GLY A 96 -15.10 4.78 -16.97
N GLY A 97 -15.18 3.50 -17.35
CA GLY A 97 -15.64 3.10 -18.68
C GLY A 97 -17.09 3.50 -18.94
N LYS A 98 -17.99 3.29 -17.96
CA LYS A 98 -19.39 3.75 -18.05
C LYS A 98 -19.50 5.27 -18.17
N ALA A 99 -18.69 6.03 -17.43
CA ALA A 99 -18.67 7.48 -17.52
C ALA A 99 -18.22 7.96 -18.91
N ALA A 100 -17.19 7.31 -19.48
CA ALA A 100 -16.74 7.60 -20.84
C ALA A 100 -17.83 7.29 -21.89
N ILE A 101 -18.47 6.12 -21.82
CA ILE A 101 -19.58 5.76 -22.72
C ILE A 101 -20.72 6.80 -22.61
N ALA A 102 -21.13 7.14 -21.40
CA ALA A 102 -22.20 8.10 -21.15
C ALA A 102 -21.89 9.48 -21.74
N SER A 103 -20.62 9.89 -21.77
CA SER A 103 -20.21 11.19 -22.34
C SER A 103 -20.38 11.28 -23.86
N VAL A 104 -20.43 10.14 -24.56
CA VAL A 104 -20.52 10.08 -26.03
C VAL A 104 -21.94 9.74 -26.48
N GLY A 105 -22.78 9.18 -25.60
CA GLY A 105 -24.21 8.95 -25.88
C GLY A 105 -24.50 7.82 -26.87
N LEU A 106 -23.51 6.96 -27.15
CA LEU A 106 -23.65 5.80 -28.02
C LEU A 106 -24.04 4.55 -27.22
N PRO A 107 -24.76 3.58 -27.81
CA PRO A 107 -25.18 2.34 -27.16
C PRO A 107 -24.01 1.34 -27.05
N LEU A 108 -22.90 1.76 -26.44
CA LEU A 108 -21.71 0.95 -26.24
C LEU A 108 -21.74 0.26 -24.87
N THR A 109 -21.01 -0.84 -24.75
CA THR A 109 -20.82 -1.56 -23.48
C THR A 109 -19.35 -1.76 -23.22
N PHE A 110 -18.90 -1.41 -22.01
CA PHE A 110 -17.54 -1.69 -21.54
C PHE A 110 -17.56 -2.90 -20.61
N THR A 111 -16.65 -3.85 -20.86
CA THR A 111 -16.47 -5.03 -20.01
C THR A 111 -15.00 -5.20 -19.63
N LEU A 112 -14.75 -5.84 -18.49
CA LEU A 112 -13.38 -6.14 -18.05
C LEU A 112 -12.72 -7.27 -18.84
N ALA A 113 -13.46 -7.95 -19.71
CA ALA A 113 -12.90 -8.92 -20.65
C ALA A 113 -12.15 -8.24 -21.82
N HIS A 114 -12.19 -6.90 -21.90
CA HIS A 114 -11.42 -6.15 -22.89
C HIS A 114 -9.91 -6.42 -22.71
N PRO A 115 -9.14 -6.73 -23.77
CA PRO A 115 -7.73 -7.12 -23.65
C PRO A 115 -6.87 -6.12 -22.88
N GLN A 116 -7.07 -4.82 -23.09
CA GLN A 116 -6.35 -3.78 -22.36
C GLN A 116 -6.78 -3.69 -20.89
N ALA A 117 -8.05 -4.02 -20.59
CA ALA A 117 -8.54 -4.03 -19.20
C ALA A 117 -7.94 -5.22 -18.44
N VAL A 118 -7.87 -6.40 -19.07
CA VAL A 118 -7.19 -7.58 -18.52
C VAL A 118 -5.72 -7.26 -18.26
N GLN A 119 -5.00 -6.72 -19.25
CA GLN A 119 -3.59 -6.37 -19.09
C GLN A 119 -3.34 -5.34 -17.98
N TYR A 120 -4.25 -4.38 -17.79
CA TYR A 120 -4.17 -3.43 -16.70
C TYR A 120 -4.36 -4.13 -15.34
N LEU A 121 -5.36 -5.00 -15.23
CA LEU A 121 -5.65 -5.73 -13.99
C LEU A 121 -4.49 -6.66 -13.59
N ASP A 122 -3.93 -7.41 -14.54
CA ASP A 122 -2.80 -8.32 -14.30
C ASP A 122 -1.59 -7.58 -13.73
N ARG A 123 -1.34 -6.36 -14.19
CA ARG A 123 -0.19 -5.56 -13.77
C ARG A 123 -0.41 -4.82 -12.46
N CYS A 124 -1.62 -4.30 -12.25
CA CYS A 124 -1.93 -3.36 -11.18
C CYS A 124 -1.74 -4.00 -9.79
N ALA A 125 -2.14 -5.25 -9.62
CA ALA A 125 -2.02 -5.96 -8.34
C ALA A 125 -0.56 -6.10 -7.89
N ASP A 126 0.31 -6.57 -8.78
CA ASP A 126 1.73 -6.83 -8.50
C ASP A 126 2.51 -5.53 -8.27
N GLU A 127 2.33 -4.53 -9.15
CA GLU A 127 3.00 -3.23 -9.02
C GLU A 127 2.61 -2.51 -7.71
N LEU A 128 1.35 -2.61 -7.29
CA LEU A 128 0.88 -1.97 -6.06
C LEU A 128 1.43 -2.64 -4.81
N LEU A 129 1.52 -3.97 -4.78
CA LEU A 129 2.17 -4.66 -3.67
C LEU A 129 3.65 -4.32 -3.59
N GLU A 130 4.34 -4.29 -4.73
CA GLU A 130 5.75 -3.94 -4.78
C GLU A 130 5.99 -2.52 -4.27
N GLN A 131 5.17 -1.55 -4.69
CA GLN A 131 5.25 -0.17 -4.20
C GLN A 131 4.97 -0.07 -2.70
N ILE A 132 3.93 -0.75 -2.19
CA ILE A 132 3.64 -0.75 -0.75
C ILE A 132 4.82 -1.35 0.01
N ASN A 133 5.36 -2.48 -0.43
CA ASN A 133 6.49 -3.14 0.21
C ASN A 133 7.76 -2.28 0.17
N SER A 134 8.05 -1.63 -0.96
CA SER A 134 9.19 -0.73 -1.13
C SER A 134 9.13 0.45 -0.16
N ILE A 135 7.99 1.14 -0.08
CA ILE A 135 7.78 2.26 0.85
C ILE A 135 7.95 1.81 2.32
N MET A 136 7.45 0.62 2.65
CA MET A 136 7.59 0.06 3.99
C MET A 136 9.05 -0.22 4.33
N CYS A 137 9.77 -0.90 3.45
CA CYS A 137 11.19 -1.20 3.60
C CYS A 137 12.03 0.07 3.73
N GLU A 138 11.80 1.08 2.87
CA GLU A 138 12.50 2.36 2.91
C GLU A 138 12.34 3.04 4.27
N ARG A 139 11.11 3.15 4.77
CA ARG A 139 10.82 3.78 6.06
C ARG A 139 11.37 3.01 7.26
N ILE A 140 11.42 1.69 7.18
CA ILE A 140 12.05 0.85 8.21
C ILE A 140 13.56 1.09 8.22
N VAL A 141 14.21 1.10 7.06
CA VAL A 141 15.64 1.40 6.92
C VAL A 141 15.95 2.80 7.43
N GLU A 142 15.12 3.80 7.09
CA GLU A 142 15.29 5.17 7.61
C GLU A 142 15.18 5.22 9.13
N SER A 143 14.20 4.52 9.71
CA SER A 143 14.01 4.46 11.17
C SER A 143 15.23 3.86 11.88
N LEU A 144 15.87 2.85 11.28
CA LEU A 144 17.07 2.21 11.83
C LEU A 144 18.34 3.06 11.74
N LYS A 145 18.40 4.00 10.79
CA LYS A 145 19.55 4.91 10.63
C LYS A 145 19.59 6.04 11.68
N ARG A 146 18.51 6.25 12.44
CA ARG A 146 18.43 7.34 13.42
C ARG A 146 19.34 7.04 14.64
N PRO A 147 20.24 7.96 15.03
CA PRO A 147 21.13 7.75 16.16
C PRO A 147 20.32 7.58 17.45
N GLY A 148 20.60 6.50 18.19
CA GLY A 148 19.88 6.18 19.42
C GLY A 148 18.62 5.33 19.24
N ALA A 149 18.56 4.48 18.20
CA ALA A 149 17.53 3.45 17.97
C ALA A 149 17.43 2.41 19.10
N ARG A 150 17.13 2.85 20.32
CA ARG A 150 16.94 2.05 21.53
C ARG A 150 15.51 1.51 21.64
N HIS A 151 14.60 1.94 20.75
CA HIS A 151 13.17 1.63 20.78
C HIS A 151 12.61 1.27 19.40
N ILE A 152 13.28 0.36 18.69
CA ILE A 152 12.89 -0.11 17.35
C ILE A 152 11.43 -0.61 17.34
N ASP A 153 10.98 -1.25 18.41
CA ASP A 153 9.59 -1.68 18.59
C ASP A 153 8.59 -0.52 18.56
N ARG A 154 8.92 0.60 19.23
CA ARG A 154 8.08 1.80 19.26
C ARG A 154 8.03 2.47 17.89
N ASP A 155 9.17 2.53 17.21
CA ASP A 155 9.26 3.14 15.88
C ASP A 155 8.49 2.33 14.84
N LEU A 156 8.60 0.98 14.88
CA LEU A 156 7.80 0.09 14.03
C LEU A 156 6.30 0.25 14.30
N ARG A 157 5.87 0.26 15.57
CA ARG A 157 4.45 0.50 15.91
C ARG A 157 3.94 1.83 15.37
N ARG A 158 4.72 2.90 15.51
CA ARG A 158 4.37 4.23 14.99
C ARG A 158 4.26 4.25 13.47
N LEU A 159 5.17 3.58 12.79
CA LEU A 159 5.17 3.44 11.33
C LEU A 159 3.91 2.74 10.84
N TYR A 160 3.55 1.59 11.41
CA TYR A 160 2.33 0.86 11.01
C TYR A 160 1.05 1.63 11.35
N TRP A 161 1.04 2.36 12.47
CA TRP A 161 -0.08 3.24 12.82
C TRP A 161 -0.27 4.38 11.80
N ASP A 162 0.81 5.02 11.36
CA ASP A 162 0.78 6.05 10.31
C ASP A 162 0.27 5.47 8.98
N MET A 163 0.75 4.28 8.61
CA MET A 163 0.30 3.58 7.40
C MET A 163 -1.19 3.26 7.44
N ALA A 164 -1.66 2.73 8.58
CA ALA A 164 -3.06 2.35 8.79
C ALA A 164 -4.00 3.56 8.75
N LEU A 165 -3.67 4.67 9.41
CA LEU A 165 -4.56 5.82 9.54
C LEU A 165 -4.47 6.81 8.39
N ASN A 166 -3.25 7.19 8.00
CA ASN A 166 -3.02 8.29 7.09
C ASN A 166 -2.79 7.77 5.67
N ARG A 167 -1.87 6.81 5.52
CA ARG A 167 -1.44 6.38 4.18
C ARG A 167 -2.50 5.54 3.46
N SER A 168 -3.26 4.71 4.18
CA SER A 168 -4.34 3.89 3.63
C SER A 168 -5.36 4.70 2.80
N ARG A 169 -5.69 5.92 3.24
CA ARG A 169 -6.61 6.82 2.54
C ARG A 169 -6.02 7.38 1.26
N HIS A 170 -4.74 7.74 1.28
CA HIS A 170 -4.02 8.25 0.11
C HIS A 170 -3.84 7.15 -0.94
N ILE A 171 -3.37 5.97 -0.52
CA ILE A 171 -3.24 4.80 -1.40
C ILE A 171 -4.58 4.47 -2.04
N ALA A 172 -5.65 4.38 -1.24
CA ALA A 172 -7.00 4.14 -1.78
C ALA A 172 -7.48 5.22 -2.75
N ALA A 173 -7.11 6.49 -2.52
CA ALA A 173 -7.46 7.58 -3.42
C ALA A 173 -6.78 7.42 -4.79
N THR A 174 -5.47 7.17 -4.78
CA THR A 174 -4.65 7.01 -5.98
C THR A 174 -5.11 5.80 -6.78
N ILE A 175 -5.20 4.61 -6.16
CA ILE A 175 -5.63 3.37 -6.84
C ILE A 175 -6.98 3.56 -7.53
N VAL A 176 -7.96 4.14 -6.83
CA VAL A 176 -9.31 4.33 -7.38
C VAL A 176 -9.33 5.38 -8.48
N ALA A 177 -8.54 6.44 -8.37
CA ALA A 177 -8.44 7.46 -9.41
C ALA A 177 -7.78 6.90 -10.68
N ASP A 178 -6.66 6.21 -10.53
CA ASP A 178 -5.88 5.64 -11.64
C ASP A 178 -6.69 4.56 -12.37
N ALA A 179 -7.36 3.67 -11.62
CA ALA A 179 -8.22 2.64 -12.20
C ALA A 179 -9.44 3.23 -12.91
N HIS A 180 -10.05 4.29 -12.35
CA HIS A 180 -11.13 5.01 -13.01
C HIS A 180 -10.66 5.64 -14.32
N GLN A 181 -9.50 6.31 -14.30
CA GLN A 181 -8.91 6.91 -15.50
C GLN A 181 -8.56 5.86 -16.55
N ALA A 182 -7.99 4.72 -16.14
CA ALA A 182 -7.70 3.61 -17.04
C ALA A 182 -8.95 3.07 -17.73
N GLY A 183 -10.04 2.85 -16.98
CA GLY A 183 -11.32 2.43 -17.55
C GLY A 183 -11.89 3.43 -18.56
N SER A 184 -11.82 4.74 -18.26
CA SER A 184 -12.23 5.77 -19.21
C SER A 184 -11.33 5.83 -20.45
N ALA A 185 -10.01 5.74 -20.26
CA ALA A 185 -9.03 5.84 -21.34
C ALA A 185 -9.16 4.70 -22.35
N ILE A 186 -9.43 3.46 -21.89
CA ILE A 186 -9.66 2.31 -22.77
C ILE A 186 -10.84 2.59 -23.70
N VAL A 187 -11.99 3.01 -23.16
CA VAL A 187 -13.17 3.35 -23.96
C VAL A 187 -12.89 4.49 -24.94
N ILE A 188 -12.21 5.55 -24.49
CA ILE A 188 -11.88 6.70 -25.35
C ILE A 188 -10.98 6.26 -26.50
N ARG A 189 -10.01 5.38 -26.23
CA ARG A 189 -9.12 4.85 -27.25
C ARG A 189 -9.87 4.01 -28.28
N ASP A 190 -10.74 3.11 -27.84
CA ASP A 190 -11.56 2.30 -28.75
C ASP A 190 -12.42 3.18 -29.67
N LEU A 191 -12.95 4.28 -29.14
CA LEU A 191 -13.69 5.27 -29.91
C LEU A 191 -12.80 5.99 -30.94
N GLN A 192 -11.60 6.40 -30.55
CA GLN A 192 -10.64 7.05 -31.44
C GLN A 192 -10.19 6.11 -32.56
N ASP A 193 -9.94 4.85 -32.24
CA ASP A 193 -9.57 3.80 -33.20
C ASP A 193 -10.74 3.51 -34.18
N ALA A 194 -11.98 3.68 -33.74
CA ALA A 194 -13.18 3.65 -34.58
C ALA A 194 -13.44 4.95 -35.38
N GLY A 195 -12.55 5.94 -35.30
CA GLY A 195 -12.66 7.22 -36.00
C GLY A 195 -13.59 8.24 -35.33
N ILE A 196 -14.06 7.98 -34.10
CA ILE A 196 -14.94 8.86 -33.35
C ILE A 196 -14.09 9.82 -32.52
N ARG A 197 -14.20 11.13 -32.80
CA ARG A 197 -13.49 12.16 -32.03
C ARG A 197 -14.22 12.43 -30.71
N VAL A 198 -13.59 12.08 -29.60
CA VAL A 198 -14.08 12.41 -28.25
C VAL A 198 -13.44 13.71 -27.78
N ALA A 199 -14.25 14.75 -27.54
CA ALA A 199 -13.76 15.97 -26.91
C ALA A 199 -13.56 15.71 -25.40
N GLN A 200 -12.32 15.81 -24.93
CA GLN A 200 -12.02 15.73 -23.48
C GLN A 200 -12.55 16.98 -22.78
N CYS A 201 -13.72 16.88 -22.13
CA CYS A 201 -14.16 17.91 -21.19
C CYS A 201 -13.51 17.66 -19.82
N GLY A 202 -12.35 18.26 -19.59
CA GLY A 202 -11.59 18.11 -18.35
C GLY A 202 -10.65 19.28 -18.07
N GLY A 203 -11.21 20.47 -17.81
CA GLY A 203 -10.47 21.63 -17.28
C GLY A 203 -11.37 22.86 -17.17
N SER A 204 -11.74 23.26 -15.95
CA SER A 204 -12.53 24.48 -15.72
C SER A 204 -11.65 25.74 -15.67
N VAL A 205 -11.76 26.54 -16.74
CA VAL A 205 -11.96 28.01 -16.84
C VAL A 205 -10.91 29.01 -16.32
N SER A 206 -10.44 29.89 -17.24
CA SER A 206 -10.52 31.38 -17.23
C SER A 206 -9.95 31.90 -18.57
N SER A 207 -10.76 32.24 -19.59
CA SER A 207 -11.52 33.48 -19.85
C SER A 207 -10.76 34.55 -20.68
N VAL A 208 -11.39 34.97 -21.79
CA VAL A 208 -11.26 36.24 -22.55
C VAL A 208 -9.95 36.44 -23.35
N GLY A 209 -9.91 36.87 -24.60
CA GLY A 209 -10.88 37.37 -25.59
C GLY A 209 -10.13 37.50 -26.93
N SER A 210 -10.78 37.23 -28.06
CA SER A 210 -11.37 38.23 -28.97
C SER A 210 -10.68 38.14 -30.34
N CYS A 211 -11.51 38.02 -31.36
CA CYS A 211 -11.20 38.12 -32.77
C CYS A 211 -10.51 39.46 -33.11
N SER A 212 -9.51 39.41 -33.99
CA SER A 212 -9.45 40.12 -35.28
C SER A 212 -8.28 39.57 -36.08
#